data_AF-K9S7W8-F1
#
_entry.id   AF-K9S7W8-F1
#
_cell.length_a   1.000
_cell.length_b   1.000
_cell.length_c   1.000
_cell.angle_alpha   90.00
_cell.angle_beta   90.00
_cell.angle_gamma   90.00
#
_symmetry.space_group_name_H-M   'P 1'
#
loop_
_entity.id
_entity.type
_entity.pdbx_description
1 polymer ?
#
loop_
_entity_poly.entity_id
_entity_poly.type
_entity_poly.pdbx_seq_one_letter_code
_entity_poly.pdbx_strand_id
1 'polypeptide(L)'
;MRFKLLVSGLVTAAAIALSGTGAEAQTLMRTGLMRNVLVDALANRSTVFSSGVLADLETDENFGGDYQQIFDYASGILNDYTVVDRGGVFPENAGIPRDRQLPRTDVVYTVFTLDNGNELFLYRSPLEDTARYFIRESVPFGG
;
A
#
# COMPACT_ATOMS: atom_id res chain seq x y z
N MET A 1 -51.12 -40.87 -28.95
CA MET A 1 -50.41 -39.66 -29.42
C MET A 1 -51.35 -38.46 -29.36
N ARG A 2 -51.12 -37.50 -28.45
CA ARG A 2 -51.81 -36.21 -28.42
C ARG A 2 -50.80 -35.12 -28.03
N PHE A 3 -50.48 -34.26 -29.00
CA PHE A 3 -49.72 -33.02 -28.87
C PHE A 3 -50.67 -31.89 -28.46
N LYS A 4 -50.37 -31.14 -27.40
CA LYS A 4 -50.81 -29.75 -27.12
C LYS A 4 -49.81 -29.13 -26.13
N LEU A 5 -48.88 -28.28 -26.56
CA LEU A 5 -48.94 -26.82 -26.76
C LEU A 5 -48.56 -26.00 -25.50
N LEU A 6 -47.39 -25.36 -25.63
CA LEU A 6 -46.81 -24.23 -24.91
C LEU A 6 -47.80 -23.23 -24.29
N VAL A 7 -47.53 -22.75 -23.07
CA VAL A 7 -47.54 -21.30 -22.72
C VAL A 7 -46.55 -21.01 -21.59
N SER A 8 -45.60 -20.14 -21.92
CA SER A 8 -44.91 -19.08 -21.18
C SER A 8 -45.06 -18.92 -19.65
N GLY A 9 -43.90 -18.68 -19.01
CA GLY A 9 -43.73 -17.51 -18.15
C GLY A 9 -43.76 -17.73 -16.64
N LEU A 10 -42.57 -17.83 -16.04
CA LEU A 10 -42.16 -16.91 -14.98
C LEU A 10 -40.63 -16.96 -14.85
N VAL A 11 -39.96 -15.91 -15.30
CA VAL A 11 -38.59 -15.63 -14.91
C VAL A 11 -38.66 -15.08 -13.49
N THR A 12 -38.37 -15.89 -12.48
CA THR A 12 -38.13 -15.37 -11.13
C THR A 12 -36.63 -15.14 -10.99
N ALA A 13 -36.20 -13.96 -11.41
CA ALA A 13 -34.95 -13.38 -10.96
C ALA A 13 -35.08 -13.09 -9.46
N ALA A 14 -34.62 -14.01 -8.62
CA ALA A 14 -34.34 -13.71 -7.22
C ALA A 14 -32.86 -13.34 -7.14
N ALA A 15 -32.63 -12.04 -7.00
CA ALA A 15 -31.33 -11.40 -6.93
C ALA A 15 -30.45 -12.06 -5.87
N ILE A 16 -29.25 -12.46 -6.29
CA ILE A 16 -28.12 -12.68 -5.39
C ILE A 16 -27.76 -11.29 -4.86
N ALA A 17 -28.19 -10.99 -3.64
CA ALA A 17 -27.90 -9.73 -2.98
C ALA A 17 -27.57 -9.98 -1.50
N LEU A 18 -26.39 -10.55 -1.28
CA LEU A 18 -25.48 -10.04 -0.25
C LEU A 18 -24.08 -10.13 -0.86
N SER A 19 -23.81 -9.18 -1.74
CA SER A 19 -22.45 -8.76 -2.04
C SER A 19 -21.83 -8.40 -0.69
N GLY A 20 -20.95 -9.27 -0.19
CA GLY A 20 -19.98 -8.83 0.78
C GLY A 20 -19.23 -7.69 0.12
N THR A 21 -19.38 -6.47 0.63
CA THR A 21 -18.36 -5.45 0.46
C THR A 21 -17.18 -5.91 1.29
N GLY A 22 -16.47 -6.93 0.81
CA GLY A 22 -15.08 -7.08 1.19
C GLY A 22 -14.41 -5.82 0.69
N ALA A 23 -13.72 -5.09 1.59
CA ALA A 23 -12.69 -4.17 1.14
C ALA A 23 -11.91 -4.90 0.05
N GLU A 24 -11.83 -4.33 -1.15
CA GLU A 24 -11.00 -4.97 -2.15
C GLU A 24 -9.57 -4.91 -1.62
N ALA A 25 -8.81 -5.97 -1.86
CA ALA A 25 -7.45 -6.02 -1.36
C ALA A 25 -6.65 -4.94 -2.10
N GLN A 26 -6.31 -3.86 -1.39
CA GLN A 26 -5.38 -2.85 -1.88
C GLN A 26 -4.17 -3.53 -2.52
N THR A 27 -3.83 -3.12 -3.73
CA THR A 27 -2.84 -3.85 -4.52
C THR A 27 -1.46 -3.28 -4.28
N LEU A 28 -0.51 -4.11 -3.82
CA LEU A 28 0.89 -3.70 -3.72
C LEU A 28 1.46 -3.46 -5.12
N MET A 29 1.86 -2.22 -5.38
CA MET A 29 2.39 -1.78 -6.67
C MET A 29 3.92 -1.82 -6.70
N ARG A 30 4.56 -1.41 -5.60
CA ARG A 30 6.01 -1.29 -5.53
C ARG A 30 6.49 -1.34 -4.08
N THR A 31 7.68 -1.89 -3.87
CA THR A 31 8.46 -1.72 -2.64
C THR A 31 9.89 -1.32 -2.99
N GLY A 32 10.60 -0.65 -2.08
CA GLY A 32 12.00 -0.35 -2.27
C GLY A 32 12.60 0.55 -1.19
N LEU A 33 13.86 0.95 -1.44
CA LEU A 33 14.59 1.89 -0.61
C LEU A 33 14.60 3.28 -1.25
N MET A 34 14.46 4.32 -0.44
CA MET A 34 14.56 5.71 -0.89
C MET A 34 15.20 6.56 0.20
N ARG A 35 16.00 7.56 -0.19
CA ARG A 35 16.53 8.54 0.77
C ARG A 35 15.37 9.30 1.42
N ASN A 36 15.40 9.49 2.73
CA ASN A 36 14.30 10.13 3.45
C ASN A 36 13.96 11.52 2.88
N VAL A 37 14.98 12.31 2.54
CA VAL A 37 14.81 13.65 1.92
C VAL A 37 14.02 13.64 0.60
N LEU A 38 14.07 12.54 -0.16
CA LEU A 38 13.28 12.41 -1.39
C LEU A 38 11.83 12.07 -1.07
N VAL A 39 11.58 11.25 -0.04
CA VAL A 39 10.23 10.96 0.43
C VAL A 39 9.57 12.20 1.00
N ASP A 40 10.31 13.00 1.78
CA ASP A 40 9.82 14.29 2.27
C ASP A 40 9.43 15.22 1.11
N ALA A 41 10.25 15.28 0.06
CA ALA A 41 9.93 16.06 -1.13
C ALA A 41 8.70 15.53 -1.90
N LEU A 42 8.43 14.21 -1.86
CA LEU A 42 7.22 13.62 -2.44
C LEU A 42 5.97 13.92 -1.60
N ALA A 43 6.07 13.82 -0.28
CA ALA A 43 4.98 14.05 0.66
C ALA A 43 4.48 15.50 0.65
N ASN A 44 5.31 16.46 0.22
CA ASN A 44 4.96 17.88 0.13
C ASN A 44 4.47 18.32 -1.26
N ARG A 45 4.15 17.39 -2.18
CA ARG A 45 3.64 17.73 -3.51
C ARG A 45 2.15 18.09 -3.47
N SER A 46 1.72 18.91 -4.42
CA SER A 46 0.30 19.31 -4.58
C SER A 46 -0.64 18.15 -4.93
N THR A 47 -0.11 17.01 -5.36
CA THR A 47 -0.86 15.79 -5.67
C THR A 47 -1.18 14.95 -4.43
N VAL A 48 -0.66 15.34 -3.26
CA VAL A 48 -0.91 14.66 -1.98
C VAL A 48 -2.20 15.20 -1.38
N PHE A 49 -3.13 14.30 -1.09
CA PHE A 49 -4.41 14.62 -0.47
C PHE A 49 -4.28 14.67 1.05
N SER A 50 -3.53 13.75 1.64
CA SER A 50 -3.32 13.65 3.08
C SER A 50 -2.00 12.97 3.42
N SER A 51 -1.52 13.18 4.65
CA SER A 51 -0.32 12.54 5.19
C SER A 51 -0.37 12.50 6.71
N GLY A 52 0.27 11.50 7.31
CA GLY A 52 0.22 11.29 8.76
C GLY A 52 1.13 10.17 9.24
N VAL A 53 0.97 9.80 10.51
CA VAL A 53 1.55 8.56 11.03
C VAL A 53 0.58 7.41 10.84
N LEU A 54 1.05 6.16 10.83
CA LEU A 54 0.22 4.98 10.56
C LEU A 54 -1.06 4.91 11.41
N ALA A 55 -1.02 5.39 12.66
CA ALA A 55 -2.20 5.42 13.52
C ALA A 55 -3.33 6.32 12.98
N ASP A 56 -3.00 7.37 12.25
CA ASP A 56 -3.99 8.33 11.72
C ASP A 56 -4.73 7.78 10.48
N LEU A 57 -4.13 6.80 9.80
CA LEU A 57 -4.61 6.25 8.53
C LEU A 57 -6.01 5.63 8.64
N GLU A 58 -6.33 5.00 9.78
CA GLU A 58 -7.64 4.37 10.01
C GLU A 58 -8.80 5.37 9.88
N THR A 59 -8.53 6.63 10.21
CA THR A 59 -9.51 7.72 10.21
C THR A 59 -9.34 8.70 9.06
N ASP A 60 -8.42 8.45 8.14
CA ASP A 60 -8.15 9.32 7.01
C ASP A 60 -9.27 9.21 5.95
N GLU A 61 -9.91 10.33 5.63
CA GLU A 61 -11.03 10.38 4.67
C GLU A 61 -10.62 9.99 3.23
N ASN A 62 -9.34 10.06 2.90
CA ASN A 62 -8.80 9.69 1.59
C ASN A 62 -8.36 8.23 1.53
N PHE A 63 -8.40 7.50 2.65
CA PHE A 63 -8.06 6.08 2.71
C PHE A 63 -9.26 5.20 2.32
N GLY A 64 -9.09 4.43 1.25
CA GLY A 64 -10.06 3.41 0.84
C GLY A 64 -9.37 2.06 0.73
N GLY A 65 -9.29 1.31 1.84
CA GLY A 65 -8.64 0.00 1.88
C GLY A 65 -8.76 -0.68 3.24
N ASP A 66 -8.09 -1.83 3.39
CA ASP A 66 -8.04 -2.58 4.64
C ASP A 66 -6.92 -2.03 5.55
N TYR A 67 -7.30 -1.32 6.61
CA TYR A 67 -6.36 -0.77 7.58
C TYR A 67 -5.54 -1.86 8.28
N GLN A 68 -6.17 -2.97 8.69
CA GLN A 68 -5.49 -4.04 9.41
C GLN A 68 -4.40 -4.66 8.54
N GLN A 69 -4.69 -4.86 7.26
CA GLN A 69 -3.70 -5.36 6.32
C GLN A 69 -2.51 -4.40 6.15
N ILE A 70 -2.74 -3.08 6.05
CA ILE A 70 -1.64 -2.09 6.00
C ILE A 70 -0.86 -2.10 7.30
N PHE A 71 -1.54 -2.15 8.44
CA PHE A 71 -0.91 -2.17 9.76
C PHE A 71 0.00 -3.39 9.93
N ASP A 72 -0.50 -4.57 9.59
CA ASP A 72 0.26 -5.82 9.65
C ASP A 72 1.49 -5.76 8.74
N TYR A 73 1.33 -5.24 7.51
CA TYR A 73 2.46 -5.03 6.60
C TYR A 73 3.49 -4.04 7.16
N ALA A 74 3.03 -2.89 7.68
CA ALA A 74 3.88 -1.84 8.24
C ALA A 74 4.69 -2.33 9.47
N SER A 75 4.13 -3.26 10.24
CA SER A 75 4.79 -3.86 11.39
C SER A 75 6.06 -4.61 10.98
N GLY A 76 6.06 -5.25 9.80
CA GLY A 76 7.16 -6.07 9.29
C GLY A 76 8.03 -5.41 8.23
N ILE A 77 7.73 -4.17 7.82
CA ILE A 77 8.38 -3.52 6.66
C ILE A 77 9.91 -3.42 6.75
N LEU A 78 10.48 -3.44 7.97
CA LEU A 78 11.93 -3.37 8.19
C LEU A 78 12.60 -4.73 8.44
N ASN A 79 11.83 -5.82 8.57
CA ASN A 79 12.34 -7.10 9.09
C ASN A 79 13.43 -7.74 8.22
N ASP A 80 13.42 -7.48 6.92
CA ASP A 80 14.40 -8.03 5.98
C ASP A 80 15.68 -7.20 5.86
N TYR A 81 15.79 -6.10 6.60
CA TYR A 81 16.88 -5.14 6.51
C TYR A 81 17.76 -5.13 7.75
N THR A 82 19.06 -4.92 7.52
CA THR A 82 20.04 -4.59 8.55
C THR A 82 20.38 -3.11 8.45
N VAL A 83 20.17 -2.38 9.55
CA VAL A 83 20.48 -0.94 9.63
C VAL A 83 21.99 -0.74 9.62
N VAL A 84 22.47 0.09 8.70
CA VAL A 84 23.89 0.44 8.55
C VAL A 84 24.08 1.96 8.54
N ASP A 85 25.28 2.43 8.87
CA ASP A 85 25.57 3.87 8.84
C ASP A 85 25.65 4.42 7.41
N ARG A 86 26.11 3.60 6.47
CA ARG A 86 26.19 3.91 5.03
C ARG A 86 26.09 2.63 4.20
N GLY A 87 25.34 2.69 3.11
CA GLY A 87 25.17 1.56 2.19
C GLY A 87 26.38 1.40 1.27
N GLY A 88 26.87 0.17 1.08
CA GLY A 88 28.00 -0.09 0.20
C GLY A 88 28.83 -1.32 0.56
N VAL A 89 30.04 -1.38 -0.01
CA VAL A 89 31.06 -2.36 0.40
C VAL A 89 32.01 -1.63 1.33
N PHE A 90 31.70 -1.70 2.62
CA PHE A 90 32.54 -1.16 3.68
C PHE A 90 32.90 -2.28 4.66
N PRO A 91 34.06 -2.22 5.35
CA PRO A 91 34.46 -3.23 6.33
C PRO A 91 33.40 -3.48 7.41
N GLU A 92 32.73 -2.42 7.87
CA GLU A 92 31.64 -2.48 8.85
C GLU A 92 30.38 -3.22 8.34
N ASN A 93 30.22 -3.38 7.03
CA ASN A 93 29.08 -4.07 6.41
C ASN A 93 29.43 -5.50 5.96
N ALA A 94 30.58 -6.04 6.38
CA ALA A 94 31.01 -7.37 5.98
C ALA A 94 29.98 -8.45 6.35
N GLY A 95 29.56 -9.25 5.36
CA GLY A 95 28.57 -10.30 5.55
C GLY A 95 27.10 -9.86 5.39
N ILE A 96 26.83 -8.56 5.20
CA ILE A 96 25.47 -8.05 4.97
C ILE A 96 25.23 -7.92 3.45
N PRO A 97 24.27 -8.65 2.86
CA PRO A 97 23.91 -8.51 1.45
C PRO A 97 23.53 -7.06 1.11
N ARG A 98 23.98 -6.53 -0.04
CA ARG A 98 23.77 -5.12 -0.39
C ARG A 98 22.31 -4.70 -0.47
N ASP A 99 21.46 -5.59 -0.95
CA ASP A 99 20.00 -5.45 -1.04
C ASP A 99 19.30 -5.48 0.33
N ARG A 100 19.99 -5.94 1.38
CA ARG A 100 19.51 -5.96 2.76
C ARG A 100 20.11 -4.87 3.64
N GLN A 101 21.01 -4.04 3.11
CA GLN A 101 21.55 -2.89 3.84
C GLN A 101 20.54 -1.73 3.79
N LEU A 102 20.09 -1.28 4.96
CA LEU A 102 19.27 -0.07 5.10
C LEU A 102 20.12 1.04 5.74
N PRO A 103 20.61 2.01 4.95
CA PRO A 103 21.27 3.19 5.50
C PRO A 103 20.35 3.94 6.46
N ARG A 104 20.87 4.46 7.57
CA ARG A 104 20.09 5.28 8.52
C ARG A 104 19.42 6.51 7.89
N THR A 105 19.94 6.98 6.75
CA THR A 105 19.40 8.14 6.00
C THR A 105 18.25 7.79 5.07
N ASP A 106 17.97 6.50 4.93
CA ASP A 106 17.03 5.96 3.96
C ASP A 106 15.83 5.36 4.69
N VAL A 107 14.76 5.17 3.93
CA VAL A 107 13.52 4.55 4.39
C VAL A 107 13.19 3.37 3.47
N VAL A 108 12.50 2.39 4.03
CA VAL A 108 11.79 1.40 3.23
C VAL A 108 10.43 1.99 2.90
N TYR A 109 10.06 2.01 1.62
CA TYR A 109 8.75 2.47 1.16
C TYR A 109 8.00 1.37 0.44
N THR A 110 6.67 1.45 0.47
CA THR A 110 5.76 0.61 -0.30
C THR A 110 4.62 1.47 -0.83
N VAL A 111 4.22 1.23 -2.07
CA VAL A 111 3.11 1.92 -2.71
C VAL A 111 1.99 0.90 -2.92
N PHE A 112 0.80 1.23 -2.45
CA PHE A 112 -0.43 0.48 -2.68
C PHE A 112 -1.38 1.30 -3.55
N THR A 113 -2.09 0.64 -4.46
CA THR A 113 -3.30 1.22 -5.05
C THR A 113 -4.47 0.94 -4.11
N LEU A 114 -5.22 2.00 -3.79
CA LEU A 114 -6.40 1.98 -2.95
C LEU A 114 -7.67 1.75 -3.79
N ASP A 115 -8.76 1.33 -3.13
CA ASP A 115 -10.05 1.01 -3.75
C ASP A 115 -10.68 2.23 -4.43
N ASN A 116 -10.40 3.43 -3.93
CA ASN A 116 -10.86 4.70 -4.50
C ASN A 116 -9.99 5.18 -5.69
N GLY A 117 -9.01 4.38 -6.11
CA GLY A 117 -8.10 4.69 -7.22
C GLY A 117 -6.92 5.57 -6.84
N ASN A 118 -6.78 5.99 -5.58
CA ASN A 118 -5.62 6.73 -5.10
C ASN A 118 -4.44 5.79 -4.83
N GLU A 119 -3.27 6.38 -4.56
CA GLU A 119 -2.11 5.64 -4.08
C GLU A 119 -1.84 5.95 -2.61
N LEU A 120 -1.68 4.91 -1.80
CA LEU A 120 -1.08 4.99 -0.47
C LEU A 120 0.42 4.77 -0.60
N PHE A 121 1.19 5.77 -0.22
CA PHE A 121 2.63 5.66 -0.06
C PHE A 121 2.94 5.46 1.43
N LEU A 122 3.22 4.23 1.81
CA LEU A 122 3.62 3.84 3.16
C LEU A 122 5.15 3.81 3.24
N TYR A 123 5.74 4.35 4.30
CA TYR A 123 7.18 4.29 4.48
C TYR A 123 7.59 4.25 5.95
N ARG A 124 8.76 3.67 6.23
CA ARG A 124 9.31 3.60 7.58
C ARG A 124 10.80 3.85 7.57
N SER A 125 11.21 4.80 8.41
CA SER A 125 12.61 5.05 8.75
C SER A 125 13.06 4.10 9.86
N PRO A 126 14.32 3.62 9.86
CA PRO A 126 14.87 2.89 11.00
C PRO A 126 15.09 3.79 12.23
N LEU A 127 14.90 5.10 12.11
CA LEU A 127 15.02 6.08 13.19
C LEU A 127 13.68 6.45 13.83
N GLU A 128 12.57 5.93 13.30
CA GLU A 128 11.22 6.23 13.78
C GLU A 128 10.54 4.96 14.33
N ASP A 129 9.75 5.14 15.40
CA ASP A 129 9.08 4.01 16.06
C ASP A 129 7.86 3.50 15.28
N THR A 130 7.33 4.30 14.35
CA THR A 130 6.13 3.97 13.56
C THR A 130 6.34 4.25 12.07
N ALA A 131 5.53 3.61 11.24
CA ALA A 131 5.47 3.96 9.83
C ALA A 131 4.71 5.28 9.63
N ARG A 132 5.02 5.97 8.54
CA ARG A 132 4.34 7.18 8.10
C ARG A 132 3.71 6.91 6.73
N TYR A 133 2.76 7.76 6.36
CA TYR A 133 2.11 7.64 5.07
C TYR A 133 1.80 8.99 4.44
N PHE A 134 1.56 8.94 3.14
CA PHE A 134 0.78 9.95 2.44
C PHE A 134 -0.08 9.30 1.36
N ILE A 135 -1.25 9.87 1.10
CA ILE A 135 -2.18 9.45 0.05
C ILE A 135 -2.13 10.49 -1.06
N ARG A 136 -2.05 10.03 -2.31
CA ARG A 136 -1.97 10.90 -3.48
C ARG A 136 -2.81 10.40 -4.63
N GLU A 137 -3.02 11.27 -5.61
CA GLU A 137 -3.57 10.88 -6.91
C GLU A 137 -2.69 9.79 -7.55
N SER A 138 -3.33 8.74 -8.07
CA SER A 138 -2.63 7.72 -8.84
C SER A 138 -2.04 8.31 -10.11
N VAL A 139 -0.76 8.05 -10.34
CA VAL A 139 -0.09 8.47 -11.56
C VAL A 139 -0.18 7.30 -12.55
N PRO A 140 -0.91 7.42 -13.67
CA PRO A 140 -0.92 6.37 -14.68
C PRO A 140 0.51 6.14 -15.16
N PHE A 141 0.95 4.88 -15.18
CA PHE A 141 2.25 4.48 -15.71
C PHE A 141 2.28 4.73 -17.23
N GLY A 142 2.61 5.95 -17.66
CA GLY A 142 2.68 6.31 -19.08
C GLY A 142 2.75 7.82 -19.32
N GLY A 143 3.95 8.39 -19.17
CA GLY A 143 4.31 9.72 -19.64
C GLY A 143 5.72 9.71 -20.21
#